data_AF-A0A396SRU8-F1
#
_entry.id   AF-A0A396SRU8-F1
#
_cell.length_a   1.000
_cell.length_b   1.000
_cell.length_c   1.000
_cell.angle_alpha   90.00
_cell.angle_beta   90.00
_cell.angle_gamma   90.00
#
_symmetry.space_group_name_H-M   'P 1'
#
loop_
_entity.id
_entity.type
_entity.pdbx_description
1 polymer ?
#
loop_
_entity_poly.entity_id
_entity_poly.type
_entity_poly.pdbx_seq_one_letter_code
_entity_poly.pdbx_strand_id
1 'polypeptide(L)'
;MSIFKSLFSQQFKQKTKNLYLILLIEFIGSIAITFFSSRYSYNSSVLDTFMIKLLSIYSTIMIFSTFAFYIITCFINEKINLNQTWRLTPINDSLFYISNILSSFVTMVYFKLLELLTLAIFSGIYYVISPQVRTNVAVTLNELNKYTNSRLGDLYNILDKTLIFITIMILFALLTYLIISFLNFTSRAIMNFLPYVSGRGVSSIIRLVIIWLIAWLLVKISNLIRMNNIFSGFMVNDKSSLLIILVLLILNLFFLIVNVFLMQHYFEAIEKK
;
A
#
# COMPACT_ATOMS: atom_id res chain seq x y z
N MET A 1 17.83 -19.62 -10.63
CA MET A 1 16.95 -19.45 -9.44
C MET A 1 17.69 -18.84 -8.23
N SER A 2 18.94 -19.21 -7.95
CA SER A 2 19.73 -18.66 -6.82
C SER A 2 20.00 -17.14 -6.92
N ILE A 3 20.35 -16.64 -8.11
CA ILE A 3 20.66 -15.21 -8.35
C ILE A 3 19.42 -14.33 -8.18
N PHE A 4 18.26 -14.76 -8.67
CA PHE A 4 17.00 -14.03 -8.49
C PHE A 4 16.64 -13.93 -7.00
N LYS A 5 16.75 -15.04 -6.25
CA LYS A 5 16.48 -15.07 -4.81
C LYS A 5 17.43 -14.15 -4.04
N SER A 6 18.72 -14.12 -4.38
CA SER A 6 19.69 -13.25 -3.71
C SER A 6 19.42 -11.78 -4.04
N LEU A 7 19.16 -11.45 -5.31
CA LEU A 7 18.77 -10.10 -5.75
C LEU A 7 17.52 -9.62 -5.00
N PHE A 8 16.45 -10.43 -5.02
CA PHE A 8 15.20 -10.14 -4.34
C PHE A 8 15.42 -9.87 -2.85
N SER A 9 16.21 -10.72 -2.17
CA SER A 9 16.51 -10.55 -0.75
C SER A 9 17.24 -9.23 -0.47
N GLN A 10 18.20 -8.85 -1.32
CA GLN A 10 18.93 -7.60 -1.16
C GLN A 10 18.07 -6.37 -1.44
N GLN A 11 17.24 -6.42 -2.48
CA GLN A 11 16.26 -5.36 -2.78
C GLN A 11 15.24 -5.19 -1.64
N PHE A 12 14.75 -6.31 -1.08
CA PHE A 12 13.87 -6.30 0.09
C PHE A 12 14.55 -5.66 1.30
N LYS A 13 15.76 -6.10 1.66
CA LYS A 13 16.54 -5.53 2.78
C LYS A 13 16.73 -4.02 2.65
N GLN A 14 17.01 -3.55 1.43
CA GLN A 14 17.19 -2.14 1.16
C GLN A 14 15.91 -1.32 1.41
N LYS A 15 14.74 -1.88 1.07
CA LYS A 15 13.43 -1.24 1.26
C LYS A 15 12.95 -1.31 2.71
N THR A 16 13.28 -2.37 3.43
CA THR A 16 12.93 -2.53 4.85
C THR A 16 13.89 -1.82 5.80
N LYS A 17 15.02 -1.29 5.32
CA LYS A 17 16.07 -0.70 6.19
C LYS A 17 15.52 0.36 7.14
N ASN A 18 14.62 1.23 6.69
CA ASN A 18 14.09 2.33 7.51
C ASN A 18 12.72 2.01 8.14
N LEU A 19 12.24 0.78 7.96
CA LEU A 19 10.91 0.37 8.41
C LEU A 19 10.76 0.51 9.93
N TYR A 20 11.78 0.09 10.68
CA TYR A 20 11.76 0.14 12.14
C TYR A 20 11.59 1.57 12.69
N LEU A 21 12.15 2.58 12.01
CA LEU A 21 12.02 3.97 12.41
C LEU A 21 10.58 4.47 12.27
N ILE A 22 9.90 4.09 11.19
CA ILE A 22 8.51 4.49 10.93
C ILE A 22 7.60 3.87 11.98
N LEU A 23 7.75 2.56 12.25
CA LEU A 23 6.98 1.88 13.30
C LEU A 23 7.26 2.47 14.69
N LEU A 24 8.50 2.84 14.98
CA LEU A 24 8.87 3.45 16.25
C LEU A 24 8.22 4.84 16.41
N ILE A 25 8.24 5.66 15.35
CA ILE A 25 7.57 6.97 15.35
C ILE A 25 6.06 6.82 15.51
N GLU A 26 5.44 5.86 14.83
CA GLU A 26 4.02 5.54 14.94
C GLU A 26 3.66 5.11 16.38
N PHE A 27 4.42 4.18 16.94
CA PHE A 27 4.23 3.67 18.30
C PHE A 27 4.37 4.79 19.34
N ILE A 28 5.51 5.50 19.36
CA ILE A 28 5.77 6.57 20.33
C ILE A 28 4.79 7.74 20.12
N GLY A 29 4.54 8.11 18.87
CA GLY A 29 3.61 9.17 18.50
C GLY A 29 2.20 8.91 19.00
N SER A 30 1.71 7.66 18.85
CA SER A 30 0.39 7.28 19.34
C SER A 30 0.27 7.41 20.86
N ILE A 31 1.28 6.96 21.62
CA ILE A 31 1.31 7.05 23.09
C ILE A 31 1.37 8.51 23.53
N ALA A 32 2.25 9.32 22.93
CA ALA A 32 2.42 10.72 23.28
C ALA A 32 1.14 11.53 23.04
N ILE A 33 0.53 11.40 21.84
CA ILE A 33 -0.72 12.11 21.51
C ILE A 33 -1.85 11.67 22.45
N THR A 34 -1.93 10.36 22.75
CA THR A 34 -2.93 9.85 23.68
C THR A 34 -2.78 10.48 25.07
N PHE A 35 -1.56 10.56 25.59
CA PHE A 35 -1.26 11.15 26.91
C PHE A 35 -1.67 12.63 27.00
N PHE A 36 -1.46 13.42 25.94
CA PHE A 36 -1.92 14.81 25.92
C PHE A 36 -3.44 14.94 25.74
N SER A 37 -4.07 14.00 25.02
CA SER A 37 -5.51 13.99 24.74
C SER A 37 -6.37 13.46 25.91
N SER A 38 -5.79 12.75 26.88
CA SER A 38 -6.51 12.10 27.97
C SER A 38 -6.85 13.01 29.14
N ARG A 39 -6.43 14.29 29.13
CA ARG A 39 -6.67 15.27 30.21
C ARG A 39 -8.14 15.63 30.48
N TYR A 40 -9.06 15.21 29.62
CA TYR A 40 -10.50 15.50 29.74
C TYR A 40 -11.31 14.21 29.60
N SER A 41 -11.66 13.57 30.72
CA SER A 41 -12.77 12.61 30.76
C SER A 41 -13.32 12.51 32.18
N TYR A 42 -14.63 12.72 32.34
CA TYR A 42 -15.29 12.86 33.65
C TYR A 42 -16.06 11.61 34.12
N ASN A 43 -16.29 10.59 33.27
CA ASN A 43 -17.30 9.55 33.56
C ASN A 43 -16.87 8.08 33.38
N SER A 44 -15.59 7.79 33.18
CA SER A 44 -15.11 6.41 33.00
C SER A 44 -13.72 6.24 33.61
N SER A 45 -13.32 4.99 33.89
CA SER A 45 -12.00 4.71 34.45
C SER A 45 -10.93 5.38 33.56
N VAL A 46 -10.01 6.13 34.18
CA VAL A 46 -8.98 6.90 33.46
C VAL A 46 -8.22 6.00 32.48
N LEU A 47 -7.99 4.75 32.88
CA LEU A 47 -7.26 3.78 32.10
C LEU A 47 -8.07 3.19 30.92
N ASP A 48 -9.37 2.95 31.06
CA ASP A 48 -10.22 2.56 29.92
C ASP A 48 -10.26 3.66 28.86
N THR A 49 -10.41 4.92 29.27
CA THR A 49 -10.43 6.06 28.33
C THR A 49 -9.11 6.23 27.61
N PHE A 50 -8.00 6.01 28.32
CA PHE A 50 -6.67 6.05 27.75
C PHE A 50 -6.51 4.97 26.68
N MET A 51 -6.92 3.73 26.97
CA MET A 51 -6.78 2.62 26.02
C MET A 51 -7.66 2.77 24.78
N ILE A 52 -8.91 3.22 24.91
CA ILE A 52 -9.79 3.50 23.76
C ILE A 52 -9.17 4.58 22.87
N LYS A 53 -8.71 5.69 23.48
CA LYS A 53 -8.05 6.78 22.76
C LYS A 53 -6.76 6.30 22.09
N LEU A 54 -5.95 5.50 22.79
CA LEU A 54 -4.73 4.93 22.24
C LEU A 54 -5.02 4.10 20.99
N LEU A 55 -6.00 3.21 21.06
CA LEU A 55 -6.34 2.33 19.95
C LEU A 55 -6.90 3.13 18.75
N SER A 56 -7.71 4.15 19.02
CA SER A 56 -8.24 5.05 17.98
C SER A 56 -7.13 5.88 17.33
N ILE A 57 -6.24 6.49 18.13
CA ILE A 57 -5.13 7.32 17.63
C ILE A 57 -4.10 6.45 16.90
N TYR A 58 -3.78 5.27 17.42
CA TYR A 58 -2.91 4.33 16.74
C TYR A 58 -3.48 3.95 15.39
N SER A 59 -4.77 3.59 15.32
CA SER A 59 -5.44 3.22 14.06
C SER A 59 -5.45 4.36 13.03
N THR A 60 -5.56 5.62 13.45
CA THR A 60 -5.49 6.75 12.53
C THR A 60 -4.08 7.01 12.03
N ILE A 61 -3.07 7.00 12.91
CA ILE A 61 -1.67 7.16 12.52
C ILE A 61 -1.24 6.02 11.59
N MET A 62 -1.68 4.79 11.85
CA MET A 62 -1.44 3.60 11.02
C MET A 62 -1.83 3.80 9.54
N ILE A 63 -2.91 4.56 9.28
CA ILE A 63 -3.30 4.89 7.90
C ILE A 63 -2.24 5.81 7.27
N PHE A 64 -1.83 6.86 7.98
CA PHE A 64 -0.84 7.82 7.49
C PHE A 64 0.56 7.22 7.35
N SER A 65 1.00 6.37 8.28
CA SER A 65 2.27 5.64 8.19
C SER A 65 2.29 4.68 7.01
N THR A 66 1.19 3.94 6.76
CA THR A 66 1.03 3.11 5.56
C THR A 66 1.22 3.93 4.28
N PHE A 67 0.56 5.10 4.17
CA PHE A 67 0.72 5.98 3.01
C PHE A 67 2.13 6.54 2.87
N ALA A 68 2.74 7.00 3.97
CA ALA A 68 4.10 7.51 3.97
C ALA A 68 5.11 6.44 3.55
N PHE A 69 4.97 5.22 4.09
CA PHE A 69 5.81 4.09 3.74
C PHE A 69 5.63 3.64 2.29
N TYR A 70 4.40 3.65 1.79
CA TYR A 70 4.10 3.39 0.38
C TYR A 70 4.88 4.35 -0.54
N ILE A 71 4.81 5.66 -0.27
CA ILE A 71 5.52 6.69 -1.04
C ILE A 71 7.03 6.46 -1.00
N ILE A 72 7.60 6.23 0.19
CA ILE A 72 9.03 5.94 0.36
C ILE A 72 9.44 4.72 -0.47
N THR A 73 8.61 3.67 -0.46
CA THR A 73 8.89 2.43 -1.20
C THR A 73 8.82 2.66 -2.71
N CYS A 74 7.90 3.50 -3.22
CA CYS A 74 7.89 3.94 -4.62
C CYS A 74 9.20 4.65 -5.00
N PHE A 75 9.68 5.58 -4.16
CA PHE A 75 10.94 6.26 -4.42
C PHE A 75 12.14 5.31 -4.43
N ILE A 76 12.20 4.37 -3.48
CA ILE A 76 13.29 3.38 -3.43
C ILE A 76 13.22 2.43 -4.63
N ASN A 77 12.02 2.01 -5.04
CA ASN A 77 11.80 1.19 -6.23
C ASN A 77 12.42 1.84 -7.48
N GLU A 78 12.06 3.10 -7.75
CA GLU A 78 12.61 3.82 -8.91
C GLU A 78 14.11 4.08 -8.78
N LYS A 79 14.60 4.38 -7.58
CA LYS A 79 16.03 4.54 -7.34
C LYS A 79 16.82 3.27 -7.64
N ILE A 80 16.27 2.08 -7.33
CA ILE A 80 16.89 0.79 -7.65
C ILE A 80 16.88 0.57 -9.16
N ASN A 81 15.77 0.84 -9.86
CA ASN A 81 15.69 0.72 -11.32
C ASN A 81 16.77 1.55 -12.03
N LEU A 82 17.08 2.73 -11.47
CA LEU A 82 18.00 3.70 -12.07
C LEU A 82 19.47 3.49 -11.75
N ASN A 83 19.79 2.67 -10.77
CA ASN A 83 21.13 2.62 -10.23
C ASN A 83 21.99 1.61 -11.01
N GLN A 84 23.11 2.09 -11.55
CA GLN A 84 24.05 1.30 -12.35
C GLN A 84 24.60 0.09 -11.59
N THR A 85 24.93 0.24 -10.30
CA THR A 85 25.50 -0.88 -9.55
C THR A 85 24.53 -2.06 -9.45
N TRP A 86 23.23 -1.79 -9.44
CA TRP A 86 22.21 -2.84 -9.47
C TRP A 86 22.03 -3.47 -10.85
N ARG A 87 22.25 -2.70 -11.93
CA ARG A 87 22.18 -3.21 -13.31
C ARG A 87 23.40 -4.01 -13.75
N LEU A 88 24.51 -3.94 -13.01
CA LEU A 88 25.67 -4.83 -13.22
C LEU A 88 25.44 -6.27 -12.73
N THR A 89 24.29 -6.55 -12.11
CA THR A 89 23.97 -7.91 -11.68
C THR A 89 23.76 -8.83 -12.91
N PRO A 90 24.28 -10.07 -12.89
CA PRO A 90 24.22 -10.97 -14.04
C PRO A 90 22.81 -11.59 -14.18
N ILE A 91 21.84 -10.77 -14.53
CA ILE A 91 20.44 -11.13 -14.70
C ILE A 91 19.81 -10.29 -15.82
N ASN A 92 18.83 -10.86 -16.52
CA ASN A 92 18.08 -10.13 -17.54
C ASN A 92 17.34 -8.93 -16.93
N ASP A 93 17.31 -7.81 -17.64
CA ASP A 93 16.64 -6.57 -17.22
C ASP A 93 15.16 -6.77 -16.88
N SER A 94 14.47 -7.69 -17.58
CA SER A 94 13.08 -8.03 -17.29
C SER A 94 12.90 -8.68 -15.92
N LEU A 95 13.74 -9.68 -15.60
CA LEU A 95 13.73 -10.36 -14.30
C LEU A 95 14.20 -9.44 -13.17
N PHE A 96 15.14 -8.53 -13.46
CA PHE A 96 15.55 -7.48 -12.54
C PHE A 96 14.38 -6.56 -12.17
N TYR A 97 13.66 -6.04 -13.17
CA TYR A 97 12.49 -5.19 -12.96
C TYR A 97 11.38 -5.89 -12.19
N ILE A 98 11.04 -7.13 -12.59
CA ILE A 98 10.03 -7.95 -11.91
C ILE A 98 10.42 -8.20 -10.44
N SER A 99 11.70 -8.53 -10.17
CA SER A 99 12.19 -8.69 -8.80
C SER A 99 12.04 -7.42 -7.98
N ASN A 100 12.30 -6.25 -8.59
CA ASN A 100 12.19 -4.98 -7.90
C ASN A 100 10.72 -4.64 -7.57
N ILE A 101 9.79 -4.80 -8.51
CA ILE A 101 8.36 -4.58 -8.25
C ILE A 101 7.84 -5.58 -7.20
N LEU A 102 8.17 -6.87 -7.35
CA LEU A 102 7.72 -7.90 -6.42
C LEU A 102 8.27 -7.66 -5.00
N SER A 103 9.53 -7.27 -4.87
CA SER A 103 10.11 -6.97 -3.56
C SER A 103 9.47 -5.72 -2.94
N SER A 104 9.09 -4.71 -3.72
CA SER A 104 8.32 -3.54 -3.22
C SER A 104 6.97 -3.98 -2.65
N PHE A 105 6.26 -4.84 -3.39
CA PHE A 105 4.98 -5.37 -2.95
C PHE A 105 5.09 -6.18 -1.67
N VAL A 106 6.05 -7.11 -1.60
CA VAL A 106 6.29 -7.93 -0.40
C VAL A 106 6.72 -7.07 0.78
N THR A 107 7.52 -6.02 0.57
CA THR A 107 7.87 -5.06 1.62
C THR A 107 6.65 -4.32 2.18
N MET A 108 5.69 -3.92 1.33
CA MET A 108 4.43 -3.31 1.78
C MET A 108 3.58 -4.27 2.62
N VAL A 109 3.43 -5.52 2.17
CA VAL A 109 2.71 -6.56 2.93
C VAL A 109 3.38 -6.80 4.28
N TYR A 110 4.71 -6.91 4.29
CA TYR A 110 5.48 -7.10 5.52
C TYR A 110 5.29 -5.94 6.51
N PHE A 111 5.32 -4.70 6.04
CA PHE A 111 5.05 -3.54 6.88
C PHE A 111 3.63 -3.58 7.46
N LYS A 112 2.63 -3.92 6.64
CA LYS A 112 1.24 -3.99 7.10
C LYS A 112 1.01 -5.06 8.15
N LEU A 113 1.68 -6.21 8.02
CA LEU A 113 1.62 -7.27 9.02
C LEU A 113 2.20 -6.81 10.36
N LEU A 114 3.26 -6.00 10.35
CA LEU A 114 3.84 -5.46 11.59
C LEU A 114 2.90 -4.46 12.28
N GLU A 115 2.26 -3.56 11.52
CA GLU A 115 1.25 -2.64 12.05
C GLU A 115 0.02 -3.37 12.63
N LEU A 116 -0.42 -4.45 11.97
CA LEU A 116 -1.51 -5.28 12.47
C LEU A 116 -1.12 -6.03 13.74
N LEU A 117 0.13 -6.46 13.85
CA LEU A 117 0.66 -7.13 15.04
C LEU A 117 0.70 -6.16 16.23
N THR A 118 1.17 -4.93 16.05
CA THR A 118 1.16 -3.90 17.11
C THR A 118 -0.26 -3.52 17.53
N LEU A 119 -1.18 -3.36 16.57
CA LEU A 119 -2.61 -3.14 16.87
C LEU A 119 -3.19 -4.32 17.68
N ALA A 120 -2.87 -5.56 17.29
CA ALA A 120 -3.31 -6.76 18.00
C ALA A 120 -2.78 -6.78 19.45
N ILE A 121 -1.51 -6.41 19.67
CA ILE A 121 -0.93 -6.28 21.02
C ILE A 121 -1.70 -5.25 21.85
N PHE A 122 -1.95 -4.04 21.33
CA PHE A 122 -2.72 -3.02 22.04
C PHE A 122 -4.14 -3.48 22.36
N SER A 123 -4.82 -4.13 21.41
CA SER A 123 -6.15 -4.68 21.63
C SER A 123 -6.16 -5.79 22.70
N GLY A 124 -5.14 -6.66 22.71
CA GLY A 124 -4.98 -7.73 23.70
C GLY A 124 -4.73 -7.18 25.10
N ILE A 125 -3.88 -6.16 25.23
CA ILE A 125 -3.65 -5.44 26.49
C ILE A 125 -4.97 -4.83 26.99
N TYR A 126 -5.73 -4.17 26.11
CA TYR A 126 -7.00 -3.56 26.48
C TYR A 126 -8.04 -4.59 26.95
N TYR A 127 -8.11 -5.74 26.27
CA TYR A 127 -8.95 -6.87 26.66
C TYR A 127 -8.62 -7.41 28.06
N VAL A 128 -7.33 -7.56 28.39
CA VAL A 128 -6.90 -8.05 29.71
C VAL A 128 -7.26 -7.05 30.81
N ILE A 129 -7.12 -5.75 30.55
CA ILE A 129 -7.30 -4.74 31.60
C ILE A 129 -8.77 -4.39 31.82
N SER A 130 -9.58 -4.30 30.77
CA SER A 130 -10.96 -3.80 30.87
C SER A 130 -12.01 -4.92 31.02
N PRO A 131 -12.73 -5.01 32.16
CA PRO A 131 -13.83 -5.95 32.33
C PRO A 131 -14.99 -5.69 31.35
N GLN A 132 -15.21 -4.42 31.00
CA GLN A 132 -16.24 -4.00 30.06
C GLN A 132 -15.96 -4.55 28.65
N VAL A 133 -14.69 -4.54 28.22
CA VAL A 133 -14.31 -5.10 26.92
C VAL A 133 -14.49 -6.61 26.91
N ARG A 134 -14.10 -7.32 27.98
CA ARG A 134 -14.30 -8.78 28.05
C ARG A 134 -15.75 -9.17 27.97
N THR A 135 -16.61 -8.46 28.70
CA THR A 135 -18.06 -8.70 28.69
C THR A 135 -18.64 -8.39 27.32
N ASN A 136 -18.26 -7.26 26.70
CA ASN A 136 -18.70 -6.92 25.34
C ASN A 136 -18.25 -7.96 24.30
N VAL A 137 -17.00 -8.43 24.36
CA VAL A 137 -16.48 -9.48 23.48
C VAL A 137 -17.20 -10.81 23.72
N ALA A 138 -17.46 -11.18 24.97
CA ALA A 138 -18.21 -12.39 25.27
C ALA A 138 -19.68 -12.30 24.80
N VAL A 139 -20.31 -11.13 24.93
CA VAL A 139 -21.66 -10.89 24.42
C VAL A 139 -21.66 -10.96 22.89
N THR A 140 -20.74 -10.30 22.19
CA THR A 140 -20.69 -10.35 20.72
C THR A 140 -20.39 -11.76 20.22
N LEU A 141 -19.49 -12.51 20.86
CA LEU A 141 -19.23 -13.92 20.52
C LEU A 141 -20.45 -14.80 20.78
N ASN A 142 -21.17 -14.59 21.88
CA ASN A 142 -22.40 -15.32 22.18
C ASN A 142 -23.53 -14.96 21.22
N GLU A 143 -23.64 -13.71 20.81
CA GLU A 143 -24.58 -13.28 19.77
C GLU A 143 -24.21 -13.94 18.44
N LEU A 144 -22.95 -13.88 18.02
CA LEU A 144 -22.46 -14.57 16.82
C LEU A 144 -22.81 -16.06 16.86
N ASN A 145 -22.59 -16.74 17.99
CA ASN A 145 -22.94 -18.16 18.18
C ASN A 145 -24.45 -18.45 18.21
N LYS A 146 -25.29 -17.48 18.56
CA LYS A 146 -26.75 -17.61 18.45
C LYS A 146 -27.22 -17.43 17.01
N TYR A 147 -26.53 -16.58 16.24
CA TYR A 147 -26.82 -16.34 14.82
C TYR A 147 -26.21 -17.40 13.88
N THR A 148 -25.20 -18.16 14.29
CA THR A 148 -24.54 -19.20 13.47
C THR A 148 -25.45 -20.37 13.11
N ASN A 149 -26.49 -20.68 13.89
CA ASN A 149 -27.42 -21.76 13.59
C ASN A 149 -28.48 -21.42 12.51
N SER A 150 -28.58 -20.17 12.04
CA SER A 150 -29.54 -19.78 10.98
C SER A 150 -28.95 -18.98 9.82
N ARG A 151 -27.74 -18.39 9.95
CA ARG A 151 -27.17 -17.46 8.96
C ARG A 151 -25.63 -17.55 8.82
N LEU A 152 -25.05 -18.75 8.82
CA LEU A 152 -23.65 -18.95 8.38
C LEU A 152 -23.35 -18.22 7.06
N GLY A 153 -24.32 -18.20 6.13
CA GLY A 153 -24.23 -17.46 4.86
C GLY A 153 -23.99 -15.95 4.99
N ASP A 154 -24.48 -15.27 6.02
CA ASP A 154 -24.27 -13.82 6.19
C ASP A 154 -22.84 -13.49 6.65
N LEU A 155 -22.23 -14.36 7.46
CA LEU A 155 -20.82 -14.24 7.85
C LEU A 155 -19.89 -14.55 6.68
N TYR A 156 -20.21 -15.58 5.88
CA TYR A 156 -19.52 -15.82 4.61
C TYR A 156 -19.60 -14.61 3.69
N ASN A 157 -20.78 -13.98 3.56
CA ASN A 157 -20.95 -12.78 2.74
C ASN A 157 -20.11 -11.60 3.22
N ILE A 158 -19.94 -11.38 4.53
CA ILE A 158 -19.09 -10.30 5.05
C ILE A 158 -17.61 -10.59 4.79
N LEU A 159 -17.18 -11.83 5.04
CA LEU A 159 -15.79 -12.25 4.78
C LEU A 159 -15.46 -12.16 3.28
N ASP A 160 -16.35 -12.60 2.40
CA ASP A 160 -16.16 -12.51 0.96
C ASP A 160 -16.05 -11.06 0.50
N LYS A 161 -16.93 -10.17 1.00
CA LYS A 161 -16.88 -8.74 0.66
C LYS A 161 -15.61 -8.05 1.17
N THR A 162 -15.12 -8.41 2.35
CA THR A 162 -13.86 -7.85 2.88
C THR A 162 -12.65 -8.36 2.09
N LEU A 163 -12.63 -9.63 1.69
CA LEU A 163 -11.58 -10.20 0.83
C LEU A 163 -11.57 -9.55 -0.56
N ILE A 164 -12.75 -9.32 -1.16
CA ILE A 164 -12.87 -8.60 -2.43
C ILE A 164 -12.31 -7.19 -2.31
N PHE A 165 -12.66 -6.46 -1.25
CA PHE A 165 -12.15 -5.11 -1.01
C PHE A 165 -10.62 -5.09 -0.86
N ILE A 166 -10.05 -6.01 -0.07
CA ILE A 166 -8.61 -6.15 0.11
C ILE A 166 -7.92 -6.45 -1.23
N THR A 167 -8.51 -7.32 -2.06
CA THR A 167 -7.99 -7.67 -3.38
C THR A 167 -7.95 -6.45 -4.30
N ILE A 168 -9.02 -5.65 -4.33
CA ILE A 168 -9.06 -4.41 -5.12
C ILE A 168 -7.97 -3.43 -4.66
N MET A 169 -7.81 -3.25 -3.34
CA MET A 169 -6.77 -2.37 -2.79
C MET A 169 -5.36 -2.82 -3.16
N ILE A 170 -5.09 -4.12 -3.12
CA ILE A 170 -3.82 -4.73 -3.53
C ILE A 170 -3.54 -4.49 -5.01
N LEU A 171 -4.52 -4.76 -5.89
CA LEU A 171 -4.37 -4.57 -7.32
C LEU A 171 -4.20 -3.10 -7.70
N PHE A 172 -4.88 -2.21 -6.98
CA PHE A 172 -4.73 -0.77 -7.16
C PHE A 172 -3.34 -0.27 -6.75
N ALA A 173 -2.83 -0.73 -5.60
CA ALA A 173 -1.48 -0.40 -5.14
C ALA A 173 -0.39 -0.90 -6.12
N LEU A 174 -0.56 -2.09 -6.69
CA LEU A 174 0.34 -2.63 -7.72
C LEU A 174 0.28 -1.79 -8.99
N LEU A 175 -0.92 -1.39 -9.42
CA LEU A 175 -1.11 -0.56 -10.61
C LEU A 175 -0.38 0.78 -10.45
N THR A 176 -0.47 1.40 -9.28
CA THR A 176 0.23 2.67 -9.03
C THR A 176 1.74 2.53 -9.06
N TYR A 177 2.33 1.42 -8.60
CA TYR A 177 3.77 1.15 -8.81
C TYR A 177 4.12 1.09 -10.30
N LEU A 178 3.32 0.35 -11.07
CA LEU A 178 3.58 0.18 -12.51
C LEU A 178 3.42 1.49 -13.27
N ILE A 179 2.42 2.30 -12.95
CA ILE A 179 2.25 3.63 -13.54
C ILE A 179 3.47 4.51 -13.23
N ILE A 180 3.92 4.56 -11.98
CA ILE A 180 5.10 5.37 -11.60
C ILE A 180 6.34 4.94 -12.40
N SER A 181 6.60 3.63 -12.52
CA SER A 181 7.70 3.13 -13.36
C SER A 181 7.52 3.50 -14.83
N PHE A 182 6.31 3.32 -15.38
CA PHE A 182 5.99 3.69 -16.76
C PHE A 182 6.30 5.16 -17.05
N LEU A 183 5.95 6.05 -16.12
CA LEU A 183 6.25 7.47 -16.24
C LEU A 183 7.73 7.77 -16.27
N ASN A 184 8.47 7.15 -15.37
CA ASN A 184 9.90 7.36 -15.29
C ASN A 184 10.60 6.82 -16.55
N PHE A 185 10.18 5.65 -17.04
CA PHE A 185 10.75 4.99 -18.21
C PHE A 185 10.44 5.77 -19.50
N THR A 186 9.16 6.11 -19.73
CA THR A 186 8.76 6.89 -20.91
C THR A 186 9.36 8.29 -20.92
N SER A 187 9.36 8.99 -19.79
CA SER A 187 10.00 10.32 -19.69
C SER A 187 11.46 10.27 -20.11
N ARG A 188 12.17 9.17 -19.82
CA ARG A 188 13.59 9.01 -20.18
C ARG A 188 13.80 8.59 -21.61
N ALA A 189 13.00 7.64 -22.10
CA ALA A 189 13.03 7.27 -23.51
C ALA A 189 12.85 8.51 -24.38
N ILE A 190 11.85 9.36 -24.07
CA ILE A 190 11.61 10.62 -24.78
C ILE A 190 12.82 11.57 -24.68
N MET A 191 13.42 11.73 -23.50
CA MET A 191 14.60 12.58 -23.33
C MET A 191 15.80 12.11 -24.17
N ASN A 192 15.97 10.79 -24.33
CA ASN A 192 17.05 10.22 -25.14
C ASN A 192 16.84 10.47 -26.65
N PHE A 193 15.59 10.61 -27.11
CA PHE A 193 15.26 10.93 -28.51
C PHE A 193 15.20 12.43 -28.84
N LEU A 194 15.26 13.33 -27.84
CA LEU A 194 15.30 14.78 -28.04
C LEU A 194 16.65 15.38 -27.58
N PRO A 195 17.75 15.18 -28.34
CA PRO A 195 19.09 15.62 -27.95
C PRO A 195 19.24 17.16 -27.83
N TYR A 196 18.34 17.95 -28.44
CA TYR A 196 18.43 19.41 -28.48
C TYR A 196 17.48 20.17 -27.54
N VAL A 197 16.65 19.47 -26.76
CA VAL A 197 15.61 20.11 -25.91
C VAL A 197 15.84 19.87 -24.40
N SER A 198 17.09 19.62 -24.01
CA SER A 198 17.56 19.30 -22.66
C SER A 198 17.41 20.42 -21.60
N GLY A 199 16.64 21.48 -21.91
CA GLY A 199 16.28 22.48 -20.92
C GLY A 199 15.44 21.87 -19.80
N ARG A 200 15.83 22.13 -18.54
CA ARG A 200 15.08 21.71 -17.32
C ARG A 200 13.56 22.03 -17.39
N GLY A 201 13.17 23.03 -18.18
CA GLY A 201 11.78 23.41 -18.42
C GLY A 201 10.97 22.40 -19.24
N VAL A 202 11.47 21.90 -20.38
CA VAL A 202 10.68 21.03 -21.28
C VAL A 202 10.48 19.64 -20.69
N SER A 203 11.51 19.09 -20.03
CA SER A 203 11.37 17.84 -19.27
C SER A 203 10.38 17.97 -18.10
N SER A 204 10.28 19.14 -17.47
CA SER A 204 9.28 19.42 -16.43
C SER A 204 7.88 19.56 -17.01
N ILE A 205 7.73 20.16 -18.19
CA ILE A 205 6.45 20.29 -18.91
C ILE A 205 5.95 18.91 -19.35
N ILE A 206 6.80 18.06 -19.92
CA ILE A 206 6.42 16.69 -20.29
C ILE A 206 5.98 15.91 -19.06
N ARG A 207 6.71 16.00 -17.93
CA ARG A 207 6.27 15.41 -16.66
C ARG A 207 4.94 15.97 -16.18
N LEU A 208 4.72 17.28 -16.27
CA LEU A 208 3.47 17.94 -15.90
C LEU A 208 2.29 17.47 -16.76
N VAL A 209 2.47 17.36 -18.08
CA VAL A 209 1.46 16.85 -19.01
C VAL A 209 1.12 15.41 -18.67
N ILE A 210 2.13 14.58 -18.39
CA ILE A 210 1.87 13.19 -18.06
C ILE A 210 1.23 13.04 -16.67
N ILE A 211 1.64 13.83 -15.67
CA ILE A 211 0.99 13.91 -14.36
C ILE A 211 -0.46 14.35 -14.51
N TRP A 212 -0.73 15.35 -15.36
CA TRP A 212 -2.07 15.82 -15.66
C TRP A 212 -2.92 14.73 -16.33
N LEU A 213 -2.35 14.01 -17.29
CA LEU A 213 -3.04 12.92 -18.00
C LEU A 213 -3.39 11.76 -17.06
N ILE A 214 -2.50 11.44 -16.11
CA ILE A 214 -2.78 10.46 -15.06
C ILE A 214 -3.80 10.98 -14.05
N ALA A 215 -3.68 12.23 -13.60
CA ALA A 215 -4.65 12.83 -12.69
C ALA A 215 -6.05 12.81 -13.32
N TRP A 216 -6.15 13.12 -14.61
CA TRP A 216 -7.39 13.02 -15.38
C TRP A 216 -7.91 11.57 -15.45
N LEU A 217 -7.04 10.60 -15.72
CA LEU A 217 -7.38 9.17 -15.73
C LEU A 217 -7.86 8.69 -14.35
N LEU A 218 -7.18 9.09 -13.27
CA LEU A 218 -7.54 8.80 -11.89
C LEU A 218 -8.88 9.43 -11.51
N VAL A 219 -9.19 10.64 -11.97
CA VAL A 219 -10.50 11.29 -11.78
C VAL A 219 -11.59 10.55 -12.56
N LYS A 220 -11.30 10.02 -13.75
CA LYS A 220 -12.26 9.17 -14.48
C LYS A 220 -12.52 7.84 -13.75
N ILE A 221 -11.47 7.21 -13.24
CA ILE A 221 -11.59 5.99 -12.42
C ILE A 221 -12.34 6.28 -11.13
N SER A 222 -12.07 7.39 -10.44
CA SER A 222 -12.75 7.77 -9.20
C SER A 222 -14.24 8.06 -9.44
N ASN A 223 -14.58 8.67 -10.58
CA ASN A 223 -15.98 8.87 -10.96
C ASN A 223 -16.69 7.54 -11.25
N LEU A 224 -16.03 6.57 -11.88
CA LEU A 224 -16.58 5.22 -12.07
C LEU A 224 -16.79 4.50 -10.74
N ILE A 225 -15.85 4.65 -9.81
CA ILE A 225 -15.94 4.09 -8.44
C ILE A 225 -17.09 4.75 -7.65
N ARG A 226 -17.25 6.07 -7.78
CA ARG A 226 -18.30 6.86 -7.10
C ARG A 226 -19.68 6.56 -7.65
N MET A 227 -19.83 6.45 -8.97
CA MET A 227 -21.11 6.06 -9.59
C MET A 227 -21.56 4.65 -9.18
N ASN A 228 -20.62 3.78 -8.80
CA ASN A 228 -20.88 2.42 -8.35
C ASN A 228 -20.96 2.25 -6.81
N ASN A 229 -20.98 3.34 -6.03
CA ASN A 229 -21.17 3.30 -4.55
C ASN A 229 -20.23 2.35 -3.78
N ILE A 230 -19.01 2.12 -4.31
CA ILE A 230 -18.09 1.11 -3.77
C ILE A 230 -17.59 1.49 -2.36
N PHE A 231 -17.55 2.78 -2.05
CA PHE A 231 -17.10 3.30 -0.75
C PHE A 231 -18.24 3.60 0.23
N SER A 232 -19.51 3.54 -0.16
CA SER A 232 -20.63 3.94 0.72
C SER A 232 -21.06 2.85 1.73
N GLY A 233 -20.13 1.98 2.11
CA GLY A 233 -20.31 0.99 3.18
C GLY A 233 -20.56 -0.41 2.66
N PHE A 234 -19.49 -1.21 2.52
CA PHE A 234 -19.52 -2.68 2.43
C PHE A 234 -20.57 -3.32 1.47
N MET A 235 -21.09 -2.58 0.50
CA MET A 235 -22.08 -3.04 -0.47
C MET A 235 -21.37 -3.22 -1.82
N VAL A 236 -20.40 -4.13 -1.81
CA VAL A 236 -19.85 -4.71 -3.03
C VAL A 236 -20.99 -5.48 -3.69
N ASN A 237 -21.41 -5.04 -4.87
CA ASN A 237 -22.32 -5.83 -5.71
C ASN A 237 -21.45 -6.82 -6.51
N ASP A 238 -21.71 -8.12 -6.36
CA ASP A 238 -20.76 -9.18 -6.78
C ASP A 238 -20.38 -9.09 -8.27
N LYS A 239 -21.30 -8.65 -9.13
CA LYS A 239 -21.02 -8.49 -10.57
C LYS A 239 -20.15 -7.29 -10.90
N SER A 240 -20.34 -6.15 -10.21
CA SER A 240 -19.57 -4.94 -10.50
C SER A 240 -18.14 -5.02 -9.94
N SER A 241 -17.96 -5.69 -8.81
CA SER A 241 -16.66 -5.89 -8.18
C SER A 241 -15.75 -6.83 -8.95
N LEU A 242 -16.31 -7.93 -9.49
CA LEU A 242 -15.58 -8.85 -10.38
C LEU A 242 -15.11 -8.14 -11.66
N LEU A 243 -15.95 -7.28 -12.24
CA LEU A 243 -15.58 -6.49 -13.41
C LEU A 243 -14.40 -5.56 -13.08
N ILE A 244 -14.41 -4.91 -11.92
CA ILE A 244 -13.31 -4.03 -11.48
C ILE A 244 -12.02 -4.80 -11.26
N ILE A 245 -12.08 -5.96 -10.60
CA ILE A 245 -10.92 -6.85 -10.43
C ILE A 245 -10.34 -7.21 -11.80
N LEU A 246 -11.20 -7.60 -12.76
CA LEU A 246 -10.78 -7.96 -14.11
C LEU A 246 -10.15 -6.77 -14.85
N VAL A 247 -10.73 -5.57 -14.77
CA VAL A 247 -10.15 -4.35 -15.35
C VAL A 247 -8.79 -4.03 -14.74
N LEU A 248 -8.68 -4.10 -13.40
CA LEU A 248 -7.41 -3.86 -12.71
C LEU A 248 -6.36 -4.91 -13.08
N LEU A 249 -6.73 -6.18 -13.21
CA LEU A 249 -5.81 -7.23 -13.65
C LEU A 249 -5.28 -6.98 -15.06
N ILE A 250 -6.17 -6.63 -16.01
CA ILE A 250 -5.79 -6.31 -17.38
C ILE A 250 -4.86 -5.10 -17.41
N LEU A 251 -5.19 -4.03 -16.69
CA LEU A 251 -4.34 -2.83 -16.63
C LEU A 251 -2.97 -3.13 -16.02
N ASN A 252 -2.93 -3.89 -14.93
CA ASN A 252 -1.67 -4.31 -14.30
C ASN A 252 -0.81 -5.12 -15.28
N LEU A 253 -1.39 -6.10 -15.95
CA LEU A 253 -0.68 -6.93 -16.92
C LEU A 253 -0.18 -6.09 -18.11
N PHE A 254 -1.01 -5.19 -18.63
CA PHE A 254 -0.64 -4.26 -19.69
C PHE A 254 0.57 -3.40 -19.30
N PHE A 255 0.51 -2.69 -18.18
CA PHE A 255 1.63 -1.83 -17.75
C PHE A 255 2.87 -2.63 -17.39
N LEU A 256 2.74 -3.84 -16.83
CA LEU A 256 3.87 -4.72 -16.57
C LEU A 256 4.61 -5.05 -17.87
N ILE A 257 3.89 -5.48 -18.92
CA ILE A 257 4.46 -5.82 -20.22
C ILE A 257 5.15 -4.61 -20.86
N VAL A 258 4.47 -3.46 -20.88
CA VAL A 258 5.01 -2.23 -21.45
C VAL A 258 6.28 -1.79 -20.71
N ASN A 259 6.29 -1.87 -19.37
CA ASN A 259 7.46 -1.49 -18.59
C ASN A 259 8.64 -2.44 -18.80
N VAL A 260 8.39 -3.75 -18.91
CA VAL A 260 9.43 -4.74 -19.24
C VAL A 260 10.04 -4.42 -20.61
N PHE A 261 9.20 -4.14 -21.61
CA PHE A 261 9.66 -3.76 -22.94
C PHE A 261 10.49 -2.47 -22.92
N LEU A 262 10.02 -1.43 -22.24
CA LEU A 262 10.76 -0.17 -22.10
C LEU A 262 12.10 -0.35 -21.39
N MET A 263 12.15 -1.18 -20.35
CA MET A 263 13.37 -1.47 -19.59
C MET A 263 14.42 -2.17 -20.46
N GLN A 264 14.00 -3.11 -21.32
CA GLN A 264 14.91 -3.87 -22.18
C GLN A 264 15.47 -3.05 -23.35
N HIS A 265 14.66 -2.17 -23.94
CA HIS A 265 15.01 -1.54 -25.22
C HIS A 265 15.40 -0.06 -25.13
N TYR A 266 14.96 0.68 -24.10
CA TYR A 266 15.06 2.14 -24.11
C TYR A 266 15.60 2.74 -22.80
N PHE A 267 15.88 1.92 -21.79
CA PHE A 267 16.24 2.42 -20.46
C PHE A 267 17.71 2.16 -20.12
N GLU A 268 18.49 3.24 -19.98
CA GLU A 268 19.89 3.22 -19.55
C GLU A 268 20.02 3.70 -18.09
N ALA A 269 20.91 3.09 -17.30
CA ALA A 269 21.15 3.49 -15.92
C ALA A 269 22.12 4.67 -15.82
N ILE A 270 21.89 5.52 -14.81
CA ILE A 270 22.57 6.82 -14.66
C ILE A 270 23.98 6.63 -14.11
N GLU A 271 24.96 7.20 -14.81
CA GLU A 271 26.32 7.41 -14.31
C GLU A 271 26.28 8.52 -13.26
N LYS A 272 26.52 8.19 -11.99
CA LYS A 272 26.82 9.23 -11.01
C LYS A 272 28.18 9.82 -11.40
N LYS A 273 28.15 10.99 -12.05
CA LYS A 273 29.28 11.92 -12.01
C LYS A 273 29.42 12.49 -10.60
#